data_AF-A0A4S8KW66-F1
#
_entry.id   AF-A0A4S8KW66-F1
#
_cell.length_a   1.000
_cell.length_b   1.000
_cell.length_c   1.000
_cell.angle_alpha   90.00
_cell.angle_beta   90.00
_cell.angle_gamma   90.00
#
_symmetry.space_group_name_H-M   'P 1'
#
loop_
_entity.id
_entity.type
_entity.pdbx_description
1 polymer ?
#
loop_
_entity_poly.entity_id
_entity_poly.type
_entity_poly.pdbx_seq_one_letter_code
_entity_poly.pdbx_strand_id
1 'polypeptide(L)'
;MELKKTSPLNFTTVLVAQNADGPITTLTATPKDQLARVSVESTFELNYVGKNLIHHPLVLTYYSINSNTMFDDTIRESDHLASNLELWEDKREGLFSTTPMTLSSGPRSTHIELLFTNGFAALGGTKQPDEGPFLTVIAAIVSLKSMEGSLTLTSAEDGIVTHPNIDYGLLTNEFDLIALQQALLNADTLLTLHLDGTDADKEAYIKKNLITVYRPVGTWNCQDEF
;
A
#
# COMPACT_ATOMS: atom_id res chain seq x y z
N MET A 1 -39.32 -37.87 25.83
CA MET A 1 -38.84 -36.56 25.36
C MET A 1 -37.39 -36.77 24.97
N GLU A 2 -37.15 -37.10 23.70
CA GLU A 2 -35.79 -37.34 23.20
C GLU A 2 -35.11 -36.00 22.90
N LEU A 3 -33.97 -35.77 23.56
CA LEU A 3 -33.08 -34.67 23.22
C LEU A 3 -32.46 -34.98 21.84
N LYS A 4 -32.79 -34.18 20.83
CA LYS A 4 -32.10 -34.21 19.53
C LYS A 4 -30.60 -34.01 19.78
N LYS A 5 -29.79 -35.05 19.51
CA LYS A 5 -28.34 -34.92 19.38
C LYS A 5 -28.05 -33.92 18.27
N THR A 6 -27.50 -32.77 18.62
CA THR A 6 -26.83 -31.90 17.67
C THR A 6 -25.49 -32.55 17.30
N SER A 7 -25.25 -32.71 15.99
CA SER A 7 -23.93 -33.07 15.47
C SER A 7 -22.89 -32.07 15.98
N PRO A 8 -21.63 -32.47 16.23
CA PRO A 8 -20.60 -31.52 16.62
C PRO A 8 -20.41 -30.49 15.48
N LEU A 9 -20.66 -29.21 15.79
CA LEU A 9 -20.34 -28.09 14.92
C LEU A 9 -18.82 -28.01 14.79
N ASN A 10 -18.27 -28.61 13.75
CA ASN A 10 -16.90 -28.36 13.34
C ASN A 10 -16.90 -27.07 12.48
N PHE A 11 -16.73 -25.92 13.11
CA PHE A 11 -16.28 -24.73 12.40
C PHE A 11 -14.76 -24.77 12.34
N THR A 12 -14.21 -24.82 11.13
CA THR A 12 -12.82 -24.44 10.91
C THR A 12 -12.80 -23.58 9.66
N THR A 13 -12.94 -22.27 9.85
CA THR A 13 -12.58 -21.27 8.85
C THR A 13 -11.23 -20.71 9.25
N VAL A 14 -10.20 -21.02 8.48
CA VAL A 14 -8.94 -20.27 8.49
C VAL A 14 -8.68 -19.87 7.05
N LEU A 15 -8.79 -18.58 6.75
CA LEU A 15 -8.18 -18.03 5.55
C LEU A 15 -7.49 -16.70 5.87
N VAL A 16 -6.20 -16.67 5.52
CA VAL A 16 -5.33 -15.51 5.50
C VAL A 16 -5.09 -15.18 4.02
N ALA A 17 -5.78 -14.16 3.49
CA ALA A 17 -5.39 -13.53 2.24
C ALA A 17 -4.71 -12.21 2.59
N GLN A 18 -3.39 -12.18 2.48
CA GLN A 18 -2.57 -11.09 3.02
C GLN A 18 -2.45 -9.87 2.12
N ASN A 19 -2.84 -9.93 0.84
CA ASN A 19 -2.91 -8.84 -0.14
C ASN A 19 -3.53 -9.39 -1.46
N ALA A 20 -3.78 -8.51 -2.43
CA ALA A 20 -4.47 -8.75 -3.72
C ALA A 20 -4.01 -9.97 -4.56
N ASP A 21 -2.85 -10.57 -4.25
CA ASP A 21 -2.22 -11.65 -5.03
C ASP A 21 -2.28 -13.04 -4.34
N GLY A 22 -2.93 -13.17 -3.18
CA GLY A 22 -3.18 -14.48 -2.57
C GLY A 22 -4.32 -15.24 -3.25
N PRO A 23 -4.32 -16.59 -3.29
CA PRO A 23 -5.48 -17.34 -3.80
C PRO A 23 -6.71 -17.01 -2.94
N ILE A 24 -7.62 -16.22 -3.50
CA ILE A 24 -8.87 -15.79 -2.85
C ILE A 24 -9.76 -17.04 -2.72
N THR A 25 -9.58 -17.78 -1.63
CA THR A 25 -10.22 -19.10 -1.42
C THR A 25 -11.60 -18.97 -0.75
N THR A 26 -12.04 -17.76 -0.39
CA THR A 26 -13.36 -17.47 0.19
C THR A 26 -14.32 -16.85 -0.83
N LEU A 27 -14.45 -17.48 -2.00
CA LEU A 27 -15.30 -17.00 -3.09
C LEU A 27 -16.79 -17.32 -2.95
N THR A 28 -17.22 -18.09 -1.95
CA THR A 28 -18.66 -18.41 -1.80
C THR A 28 -19.42 -17.45 -0.89
N ALA A 29 -18.71 -16.49 -0.27
CA ALA A 29 -19.22 -15.52 0.68
C ALA A 29 -18.87 -14.08 0.21
N THR A 30 -19.47 -13.66 -0.91
CA THR A 30 -19.23 -12.39 -1.63
C THR A 30 -20.60 -11.92 -2.20
N PRO A 31 -20.81 -10.64 -2.59
CA PRO A 31 -22.09 -10.22 -3.14
C PRO A 31 -22.53 -11.09 -4.33
N LYS A 32 -23.78 -11.56 -4.30
CA LYS A 32 -24.31 -12.52 -5.28
C LYS A 32 -24.24 -12.02 -6.72
N ASP A 33 -24.42 -10.73 -6.92
CA ASP A 33 -24.34 -10.11 -8.25
C ASP A 33 -22.92 -10.17 -8.83
N GLN A 34 -21.88 -10.10 -7.98
CA GLN A 34 -20.50 -10.25 -8.42
C GLN A 34 -20.16 -11.71 -8.76
N LEU A 35 -20.63 -12.68 -7.96
CA LEU A 35 -20.40 -14.10 -8.22
C LEU A 35 -21.16 -14.60 -9.46
N ALA A 36 -22.38 -14.11 -9.68
CA ALA A 36 -23.15 -14.40 -10.88
C ALA A 36 -22.45 -13.94 -12.17
N ARG A 37 -21.74 -12.80 -12.15
CA ARG A 37 -20.97 -12.29 -13.30
C ARG A 37 -19.81 -13.21 -13.70
N VAL A 38 -19.28 -13.98 -12.76
CA VAL A 38 -18.18 -14.92 -12.99
C VAL A 38 -18.63 -16.39 -12.96
N SER A 39 -19.95 -16.64 -13.00
CA SER A 39 -20.53 -18.00 -13.04
C SER A 39 -20.11 -18.89 -11.85
N VAL A 40 -19.94 -18.29 -10.67
CA VAL A 40 -19.68 -18.99 -9.40
C VAL A 40 -20.96 -19.00 -8.56
N GLU A 41 -21.33 -20.16 -8.01
CA GLU A 41 -22.47 -20.25 -7.08
C GLU A 41 -22.11 -19.74 -5.68
N SER A 42 -22.97 -18.88 -5.13
CA SER A 42 -22.85 -18.35 -3.77
C SER A 42 -23.42 -19.35 -2.75
N THR A 43 -22.69 -19.61 -1.66
CA THR A 43 -23.22 -20.38 -0.52
C THR A 43 -23.69 -19.49 0.62
N PHE A 44 -23.19 -18.25 0.70
CA PHE A 44 -23.61 -17.24 1.67
C PHE A 44 -23.51 -15.83 1.06
N GLU A 45 -24.42 -14.94 1.42
CA GLU A 45 -24.41 -13.56 0.92
C GLU A 45 -23.73 -12.64 1.93
N LEU A 46 -22.59 -12.05 1.55
CA LEU A 46 -21.89 -11.03 2.33
C LEU A 46 -21.73 -9.76 1.50
N ASN A 47 -22.62 -8.79 1.73
CA ASN A 47 -22.72 -7.57 0.90
C ASN A 47 -21.58 -6.56 1.09
N TYR A 48 -20.71 -6.79 2.08
CA TYR A 48 -19.60 -5.91 2.45
C TYR A 48 -18.22 -6.40 1.97
N VAL A 49 -18.12 -7.64 1.50
CA VAL A 49 -16.85 -8.21 1.02
C VAL A 49 -16.40 -7.48 -0.25
N GLY A 50 -15.12 -7.11 -0.28
CA GLY A 50 -14.50 -6.36 -1.37
C GLY A 50 -14.78 -4.86 -1.34
N LYS A 51 -15.51 -4.32 -0.34
CA LYS A 51 -15.75 -2.88 -0.18
C LYS A 51 -14.84 -2.27 0.89
N ASN A 52 -14.74 -0.94 0.91
CA ASN A 52 -13.94 -0.18 1.89
C ASN A 52 -12.45 -0.56 1.83
N LEU A 53 -11.93 -0.75 0.62
CA LEU A 53 -10.49 -0.88 0.41
C LEU A 53 -9.84 0.46 0.77
N ILE A 54 -9.04 0.45 1.83
CA ILE A 54 -8.27 1.59 2.30
C ILE A 54 -6.80 1.28 2.00
N HIS A 55 -6.10 2.27 1.48
CA HIS A 55 -4.66 2.20 1.23
C HIS A 55 -4.02 3.54 1.60
N HIS A 56 -2.75 3.55 2.01
CA HIS A 56 -1.97 4.79 2.12
C HIS A 56 -1.36 5.14 0.76
N PRO A 57 -1.83 6.20 0.07
CA PRO A 57 -1.19 6.67 -1.14
C PRO A 57 0.11 7.38 -0.80
N LEU A 58 1.07 7.29 -1.72
CA LEU A 58 2.42 7.81 -1.57
C LEU A 58 2.79 8.65 -2.80
N VAL A 59 3.53 9.73 -2.57
CA VAL A 59 4.17 10.53 -3.62
C VAL A 59 5.66 10.63 -3.29
N LEU A 60 6.51 10.42 -4.29
CA LEU A 60 7.96 10.39 -4.14
C LEU A 60 8.57 11.61 -4.80
N THR A 61 9.42 12.33 -4.07
CA THR A 61 10.24 13.43 -4.59
C THR A 61 11.71 13.03 -4.50
N TYR A 62 12.44 13.19 -5.60
CA TYR A 62 13.86 12.85 -5.71
C TYR A 62 14.70 14.11 -5.75
N TYR A 63 15.69 14.21 -4.86
CA TYR A 63 16.63 15.31 -4.81
C TYR A 63 18.02 14.80 -5.18
N SER A 64 18.64 15.40 -6.19
CA SER A 64 20.07 15.18 -6.43
C SER A 64 20.84 15.88 -5.32
N ILE A 65 21.82 15.18 -4.75
CA ILE A 65 22.62 15.69 -3.64
C ILE A 65 24.10 15.62 -3.96
N ASN A 66 24.93 16.31 -3.18
CA ASN A 66 26.38 16.20 -3.30
C ASN A 66 26.91 15.35 -2.13
N SER A 67 26.92 14.03 -2.32
CA SER A 67 27.36 13.05 -1.32
C SER A 67 28.04 11.87 -2.01
N ASN A 68 28.94 11.20 -1.31
CA ASN A 68 29.66 10.00 -1.74
C ASN A 68 29.40 8.79 -0.82
N THR A 69 28.33 8.81 -0.02
CA THR A 69 28.00 7.76 0.95
C THR A 69 26.52 7.34 0.88
N MET A 70 25.99 7.19 -0.33
CA MET A 70 24.57 6.88 -0.55
C MET A 70 24.36 5.39 -0.84
N PHE A 71 23.16 4.90 -0.56
CA PHE A 71 22.79 3.52 -0.88
C PHE A 71 22.75 3.27 -2.39
N ASP A 72 22.61 4.32 -3.21
CA ASP A 72 22.65 4.20 -4.67
C ASP A 72 23.90 3.46 -5.16
N ASP A 73 25.06 3.74 -4.56
CA ASP A 73 26.34 3.11 -4.95
C ASP A 73 26.36 1.63 -4.56
N THR A 74 25.66 1.25 -3.49
CA THR A 74 25.53 -0.15 -3.07
C THR A 74 24.71 -0.98 -4.06
N ILE A 75 23.72 -0.37 -4.72
CA ILE A 75 22.91 -1.06 -5.74
C ILE A 75 23.64 -1.08 -7.10
N ARG A 76 24.37 -0.01 -7.44
CA ARG A 76 25.04 0.14 -8.75
C ARG A 76 26.36 -0.62 -8.85
N GLU A 77 27.08 -0.77 -7.74
CA GLU A 77 28.42 -1.34 -7.72
C GLU A 77 28.45 -2.73 -7.06
N SER A 78 28.87 -3.74 -7.83
CA SER A 78 28.86 -5.15 -7.39
C SER A 78 29.67 -5.39 -6.12
N ASP A 79 30.78 -4.68 -5.95
CA ASP A 79 31.70 -4.89 -4.82
C ASP A 79 31.11 -4.30 -3.52
N HIS A 80 30.38 -3.18 -3.62
CA HIS A 80 29.66 -2.59 -2.49
C HIS A 80 28.43 -3.42 -2.11
N LEU A 81 27.71 -3.98 -3.09
CA LEU A 81 26.63 -4.93 -2.83
C LEU A 81 27.15 -6.18 -2.09
N ALA A 82 28.24 -6.77 -2.58
CA ALA A 82 28.82 -7.99 -2.01
C ALA A 82 29.32 -7.80 -0.57
N SER A 83 30.01 -6.68 -0.30
CA SER A 83 30.49 -6.37 1.05
C SER A 83 29.37 -6.07 2.05
N ASN A 84 28.30 -5.39 1.63
CA ASN A 84 27.12 -5.18 2.47
C ASN A 84 26.33 -6.47 2.72
N LEU A 85 26.30 -7.38 1.73
CA LEU A 85 25.69 -8.71 1.88
C LEU A 85 26.47 -9.56 2.88
N GLU A 86 27.79 -9.62 2.78
CA GLU A 86 28.64 -10.36 3.72
C GLU A 86 28.49 -9.85 5.16
N LEU A 87 28.42 -8.52 5.35
CA LEU A 87 28.19 -7.91 6.66
C LEU A 87 26.83 -8.31 7.26
N TRP A 88 25.78 -8.33 6.43
CA TRP A 88 24.46 -8.79 6.86
C TRP A 88 24.44 -10.29 7.13
N GLU A 89 25.11 -11.10 6.31
CA GLU A 89 25.20 -12.55 6.46
C GLU A 89 25.95 -12.99 7.73
N ASP A 90 27.02 -12.27 8.09
CA ASP A 90 27.82 -12.54 9.29
C ASP A 90 27.15 -11.99 10.56
N LYS A 91 26.68 -10.74 10.52
CA LYS A 91 26.31 -10.00 11.75
C LYS A 91 24.83 -9.62 11.85
N ARG A 92 24.07 -9.75 10.76
CA ARG A 92 22.70 -9.18 10.63
C ARG A 92 22.66 -7.68 10.91
N GLU A 93 23.78 -7.00 10.62
CA GLU A 93 23.94 -5.54 10.71
C GLU A 93 24.12 -4.96 9.30
N GLY A 94 24.27 -3.63 9.21
CA GLY A 94 24.54 -2.95 7.94
C GLY A 94 23.28 -2.48 7.20
N LEU A 95 23.47 -1.99 5.97
CA LEU A 95 22.42 -1.29 5.21
C LEU A 95 21.19 -2.17 4.88
N PHE A 96 21.32 -3.50 4.91
CA PHE A 96 20.20 -4.42 4.68
C PHE A 96 19.34 -4.72 5.92
N SER A 97 19.68 -4.16 7.08
CA SER A 97 18.93 -4.37 8.34
C SER A 97 18.00 -3.20 8.70
N THR A 98 17.85 -2.17 7.86
CA THR A 98 17.00 -1.00 8.15
C THR A 98 15.66 -1.08 7.44
N THR A 99 14.55 -0.99 8.19
CA THR A 99 13.20 -0.79 7.63
C THR A 99 12.42 0.22 8.49
N PRO A 100 11.80 1.28 7.93
CA PRO A 100 11.01 2.23 8.73
C PRO A 100 9.50 2.03 8.53
N MET A 101 8.73 1.53 9.51
CA MET A 101 7.24 1.60 9.49
C MET A 101 6.57 1.52 10.90
N THR A 102 5.60 2.42 11.19
CA THR A 102 4.54 2.27 12.23
C THR A 102 3.22 2.99 11.81
N LEU A 103 2.05 2.63 12.39
CA LEU A 103 0.68 3.10 12.02
C LEU A 103 -0.10 3.75 13.20
N SER A 104 -1.20 4.50 12.95
CA SER A 104 -1.87 5.40 13.94
C SER A 104 -3.44 5.45 13.89
N SER A 105 -4.14 5.78 15.01
CA SER A 105 -5.62 5.63 15.17
C SER A 105 -6.40 6.55 16.18
N GLY A 106 -6.24 7.89 16.19
CA GLY A 106 -6.90 8.82 17.14
C GLY A 106 -6.42 10.30 17.11
N PRO A 107 -6.88 11.23 17.97
CA PRO A 107 -6.55 12.68 17.90
C PRO A 107 -5.07 13.03 18.16
N ARG A 108 -4.26 12.07 18.60
CA ARG A 108 -2.79 12.17 18.67
C ARG A 108 -2.10 11.51 17.47
N SER A 109 -2.85 11.22 16.41
CA SER A 109 -2.37 10.49 15.24
C SER A 109 -1.86 11.37 14.15
N THR A 110 -0.94 10.81 13.39
CA THR A 110 -0.34 11.43 12.22
C THR A 110 -1.32 11.47 11.06
N HIS A 111 -1.46 12.64 10.43
CA HIS A 111 -2.14 12.78 9.15
C HIS A 111 -1.21 12.45 7.97
N ILE A 112 0.07 12.82 8.13
CA ILE A 112 1.12 12.72 7.11
C ILE A 112 2.29 11.91 7.67
N GLU A 113 2.85 11.04 6.85
CA GLU A 113 4.14 10.37 7.08
C GLU A 113 5.14 10.91 6.06
N LEU A 114 6.33 11.31 6.52
CA LEU A 114 7.47 11.64 5.65
C LEU A 114 8.56 10.61 5.90
N LEU A 115 8.95 9.88 4.87
CA LEU A 115 10.08 8.95 4.92
C LEU A 115 11.24 9.51 4.11
N PHE A 116 12.44 9.41 4.67
CA PHE A 116 13.67 9.85 4.02
C PHE A 116 14.50 8.61 3.70
N THR A 117 14.75 8.40 2.41
CA THR A 117 15.51 7.25 1.91
C THR A 117 16.88 7.75 1.45
N ASN A 118 17.93 7.14 1.98
CA ASN A 118 19.33 7.43 1.65
C ASN A 118 19.74 6.85 0.29
N GLY A 119 19.00 7.19 -0.76
CA GLY A 119 19.16 6.71 -2.12
C GLY A 119 17.90 6.94 -2.95
N PHE A 120 17.97 6.65 -4.26
CA PHE A 120 16.82 6.67 -5.14
C PHE A 120 15.90 5.47 -4.86
N ALA A 121 14.68 5.74 -4.41
CA ALA A 121 13.69 4.69 -4.20
C ALA A 121 12.96 4.36 -5.52
N ALA A 122 13.39 3.30 -6.22
CA ALA A 122 12.77 2.80 -7.45
C ALA A 122 11.43 2.09 -7.18
N LEU A 123 10.40 2.85 -6.79
CA LEU A 123 9.05 2.34 -6.52
C LEU A 123 8.10 2.60 -7.71
N GLY A 124 7.10 1.73 -7.85
CA GLY A 124 6.16 1.73 -8.97
C GLY A 124 6.82 1.33 -10.29
N GLY A 125 6.53 2.07 -11.37
CA GLY A 125 7.11 1.85 -12.71
C GLY A 125 8.44 2.57 -12.97
N THR A 126 9.04 3.19 -11.95
CA THR A 126 10.23 4.04 -12.12
C THR A 126 11.51 3.22 -12.07
N LYS A 127 12.41 3.41 -13.05
CA LYS A 127 13.73 2.76 -13.09
C LYS A 127 14.77 3.59 -12.31
N GLN A 128 15.63 2.92 -11.55
CA GLN A 128 16.84 3.50 -10.97
C GLN A 128 17.67 4.21 -12.06
N PRO A 129 18.07 5.49 -11.87
CA PRO A 129 18.99 6.18 -12.76
C PRO A 129 20.39 5.55 -12.72
N ASP A 130 21.05 5.53 -13.88
CA ASP A 130 22.38 4.91 -14.04
C ASP A 130 23.49 5.68 -13.30
N GLU A 131 23.28 6.97 -12.99
CA GLU A 131 24.26 7.84 -12.31
C GLU A 131 23.59 8.74 -11.25
N GLY A 132 24.39 9.25 -10.32
CA GLY A 132 24.02 10.32 -9.38
C GLY A 132 23.55 9.84 -8.00
N PRO A 133 24.01 10.45 -6.90
CA PRO A 133 23.49 10.18 -5.56
C PRO A 133 22.17 10.94 -5.33
N PHE A 134 21.19 10.25 -4.75
CA PHE A 134 19.86 10.81 -4.51
C PHE A 134 19.43 10.71 -3.04
N LEU A 135 18.68 11.70 -2.59
CA LEU A 135 17.80 11.59 -1.43
C LEU A 135 16.37 11.48 -1.96
N THR A 136 15.65 10.41 -1.59
CA THR A 136 14.21 10.34 -1.87
C THR A 136 13.43 10.70 -0.62
N VAL A 137 12.51 11.66 -0.75
CA VAL A 137 11.47 11.92 0.26
C VAL A 137 10.17 11.31 -0.21
N ILE A 138 9.59 10.46 0.62
CA ILE A 138 8.31 9.80 0.37
C ILE A 138 7.27 10.43 1.29
N ALA A 139 6.28 11.08 0.69
CA ALA A 139 5.13 11.64 1.39
C ALA A 139 3.96 10.67 1.33
N ALA A 140 3.45 10.24 2.49
CA ALA A 140 2.26 9.40 2.61
C ALA A 140 1.16 10.13 3.37
N ILE A 141 -0.10 9.86 3.01
CA ILE A 141 -1.24 10.16 3.88
C ILE A 141 -1.60 8.91 4.67
N VAL A 142 -1.58 9.02 6.00
CA VAL A 142 -1.92 7.91 6.91
C VAL A 142 -3.38 7.98 7.33
N SER A 143 -3.99 9.18 7.29
CA SER A 143 -5.40 9.40 7.64
C SER A 143 -6.24 9.71 6.40
N LEU A 144 -6.28 8.81 5.43
CA LEU A 144 -7.05 9.00 4.20
C LEU A 144 -8.53 9.26 4.50
N LYS A 145 -9.18 10.12 3.73
CA LYS A 145 -10.63 10.37 3.78
C LYS A 145 -11.38 9.80 2.60
N SER A 146 -10.70 9.51 1.49
CA SER A 146 -11.26 8.69 0.42
C SER A 146 -11.46 7.26 0.92
N MET A 147 -12.72 6.81 0.96
CA MET A 147 -13.14 5.51 1.53
C MET A 147 -13.85 4.62 0.49
N GLU A 148 -13.83 5.03 -0.79
CA GLU A 148 -14.64 4.44 -1.85
C GLU A 148 -13.91 3.29 -2.57
N GLY A 149 -12.73 2.90 -2.11
CA GLY A 149 -11.98 1.80 -2.71
C GLY A 149 -12.76 0.48 -2.67
N SER A 150 -12.59 -0.30 -3.74
CA SER A 150 -13.22 -1.60 -3.90
C SER A 150 -12.35 -2.61 -4.64
N LEU A 151 -12.63 -3.88 -4.40
CA LEU A 151 -12.11 -5.01 -5.12
C LEU A 151 -13.31 -5.79 -5.67
N THR A 152 -13.37 -5.93 -6.99
CA THR A 152 -14.47 -6.62 -7.68
C THR A 152 -13.96 -7.76 -8.56
N LEU A 153 -14.80 -8.75 -8.79
CA LEU A 153 -14.44 -9.92 -9.60
C LEU A 153 -14.62 -9.62 -11.09
N THR A 154 -13.66 -10.02 -11.93
CA THR A 154 -13.76 -9.85 -13.40
C THR A 154 -13.94 -11.17 -14.14
N SER A 155 -13.24 -12.22 -13.70
CA SER A 155 -13.19 -13.51 -14.37
C SER A 155 -12.88 -14.63 -13.38
N ALA A 156 -13.37 -15.83 -13.69
CA ALA A 156 -13.01 -17.06 -13.01
C ALA A 156 -12.73 -18.17 -14.03
N GLU A 157 -11.71 -18.97 -13.78
CA GLU A 157 -11.35 -20.16 -14.55
C GLU A 157 -11.38 -21.36 -13.59
N ASP A 158 -12.16 -22.40 -13.92
CA ASP A 158 -12.37 -23.57 -13.07
C ASP A 158 -12.80 -23.26 -11.62
N GLY A 159 -13.58 -22.19 -11.42
CA GLY A 159 -14.02 -21.71 -10.11
C GLY A 159 -12.95 -20.92 -9.33
N ILE A 160 -11.79 -20.66 -9.93
CA ILE A 160 -10.71 -19.85 -9.39
C ILE A 160 -10.75 -18.46 -10.03
N VAL A 161 -10.87 -17.41 -9.23
CA VAL A 161 -10.79 -16.03 -9.74
C VAL A 161 -9.34 -15.75 -10.13
N THR A 162 -9.14 -15.45 -11.40
CA THR A 162 -7.81 -15.27 -11.98
C THR A 162 -7.29 -13.85 -11.80
N HIS A 163 -8.16 -12.84 -11.88
CA HIS A 163 -7.78 -11.43 -11.70
C HIS A 163 -8.96 -10.60 -11.14
N PRO A 164 -8.81 -9.97 -9.96
CA PRO A 164 -9.79 -8.98 -9.51
C PRO A 164 -9.55 -7.63 -10.19
N ASN A 165 -10.61 -6.84 -10.36
CA ASN A 165 -10.51 -5.42 -10.61
C ASN A 165 -10.32 -4.70 -9.27
N ILE A 166 -9.26 -3.92 -9.15
CA ILE A 166 -8.91 -3.21 -7.93
C ILE A 166 -9.03 -1.73 -8.22
N ASP A 167 -9.94 -1.08 -7.52
CA ASP A 167 -10.09 0.36 -7.50
C ASP A 167 -9.73 0.85 -6.10
N TYR A 168 -8.64 1.60 -5.97
CA TYR A 168 -8.23 2.13 -4.66
C TYR A 168 -9.07 3.34 -4.24
N GLY A 169 -9.88 3.93 -5.12
CA GLY A 169 -10.71 5.09 -4.82
C GLY A 169 -9.89 6.27 -4.29
N LEU A 170 -8.68 6.50 -4.80
CA LEU A 170 -7.75 7.51 -4.26
C LEU A 170 -8.15 8.92 -4.71
N LEU A 171 -7.93 9.89 -3.82
CA LEU A 171 -8.15 11.31 -4.07
C LEU A 171 -9.61 11.67 -4.44
N THR A 172 -10.59 10.88 -4.01
CA THR A 172 -12.01 11.22 -4.17
C THR A 172 -12.47 12.25 -3.14
N ASN A 173 -11.71 12.43 -2.06
CA ASN A 173 -11.88 13.51 -1.09
C ASN A 173 -10.81 14.60 -1.23
N GLU A 174 -11.22 15.87 -1.25
CA GLU A 174 -10.33 17.04 -1.36
C GLU A 174 -9.29 17.11 -0.24
N PHE A 175 -9.63 16.65 0.97
CA PHE A 175 -8.71 16.61 2.10
C PHE A 175 -7.42 15.85 1.76
N ASP A 176 -7.53 14.77 0.99
CA ASP A 176 -6.38 13.92 0.69
C ASP A 176 -5.37 14.65 -0.22
N LEU A 177 -5.88 15.39 -1.21
CA LEU A 177 -5.04 16.20 -2.09
C LEU A 177 -4.33 17.32 -1.30
N ILE A 178 -5.07 18.03 -0.44
CA ILE A 178 -4.52 19.10 0.40
C ILE A 178 -3.46 18.54 1.36
N ALA A 179 -3.71 17.37 1.96
CA ALA A 179 -2.75 16.74 2.86
C ALA A 179 -1.45 16.36 2.15
N LEU A 180 -1.51 15.85 0.90
CA LEU A 180 -0.31 15.57 0.10
C LEU A 180 0.43 16.83 -0.30
N GLN A 181 -0.28 17.88 -0.73
CA GLN A 181 0.36 19.18 -1.03
C GLN A 181 1.07 19.74 0.21
N GLN A 182 0.44 19.66 1.38
CA GLN A 182 1.06 20.07 2.63
C GLN A 182 2.25 19.17 3.01
N ALA A 183 2.19 17.87 2.73
CA ALA A 183 3.31 16.97 2.96
C ALA A 183 4.54 17.35 2.13
N LEU A 184 4.36 17.67 0.84
CA LEU A 184 5.44 18.17 -0.02
C LEU A 184 6.02 19.48 0.51
N LEU A 185 5.17 20.43 0.91
CA LEU A 185 5.60 21.69 1.53
C LEU A 185 6.39 21.49 2.84
N ASN A 186 5.95 20.54 3.67
CA ASN A 186 6.63 20.22 4.92
C ASN A 186 8.01 19.60 4.66
N ALA A 187 8.12 18.71 3.68
CA ALA A 187 9.39 18.12 3.26
C ALA A 187 10.39 19.20 2.80
N ASP A 188 9.93 20.12 1.95
CA ASP A 188 10.75 21.23 1.47
C ASP A 188 11.24 22.12 2.60
N THR A 189 10.33 22.51 3.49
CA THR A 189 10.65 23.31 4.66
C THR A 189 11.72 22.62 5.52
N LEU A 190 11.59 21.30 5.73
CA LEU A 190 12.54 20.52 6.52
C LEU A 190 13.92 20.48 5.87
N LEU A 191 13.98 20.30 4.54
CA LEU A 191 15.23 20.26 3.79
C LEU A 191 15.81 21.65 3.52
N THR A 192 15.12 22.72 3.94
CA THR A 192 15.46 24.11 3.58
C THR A 192 15.55 24.28 2.04
N LEU A 193 14.72 23.53 1.33
CA LEU A 193 14.56 23.58 -0.12
C LEU A 193 13.26 24.30 -0.46
N HIS A 194 13.11 24.68 -1.72
CA HIS A 194 11.87 25.22 -2.25
C HIS A 194 11.55 24.45 -3.52
N LEU A 195 10.52 23.61 -3.54
CA LEU A 195 9.97 23.14 -4.81
C LEU A 195 9.31 24.35 -5.47
N ASP A 196 9.95 24.83 -6.53
CA ASP A 196 9.36 25.82 -7.43
C ASP A 196 8.06 25.27 -8.03
N GLY A 197 7.03 26.11 -8.10
CA GLY A 197 5.77 25.76 -8.76
C GLY A 197 4.52 26.28 -8.05
N THR A 198 3.44 26.40 -8.82
CA THR A 198 2.11 26.76 -8.31
C THR A 198 1.44 25.56 -7.62
N ASP A 199 0.36 25.80 -6.87
CA ASP A 199 -0.42 24.70 -6.28
C ASP A 199 -1.02 23.76 -7.35
N ALA A 200 -1.31 24.29 -8.54
CA ALA A 200 -1.73 23.51 -9.70
C ALA A 200 -0.62 22.59 -10.21
N ASP A 201 0.64 23.05 -10.22
CA ASP A 201 1.79 22.23 -10.60
C ASP A 201 1.98 21.07 -9.60
N LYS A 202 1.82 21.36 -8.30
CA LYS A 202 1.90 20.34 -7.23
C LYS A 202 0.78 19.32 -7.33
N GLU A 203 -0.45 19.76 -7.61
CA GLU A 203 -1.57 18.85 -7.84
C GLU A 203 -1.33 17.95 -9.06
N ALA A 204 -0.89 18.53 -10.17
CA ALA A 204 -0.57 17.76 -11.38
C ALA A 204 0.56 16.75 -11.10
N TYR A 205 1.57 17.16 -10.33
CA TYR A 205 2.65 16.28 -9.89
C TYR A 205 2.14 15.13 -9.02
N ILE A 206 1.31 15.41 -8.02
CA ILE A 206 0.69 14.40 -7.14
C ILE A 206 -0.10 13.40 -7.98
N LYS A 207 -1.04 13.86 -8.81
CA LYS A 207 -1.90 12.99 -9.63
C LYS A 207 -1.11 12.11 -10.60
N LYS A 208 0.01 12.61 -11.11
CA LYS A 208 0.88 11.87 -12.04
C LYS A 208 1.74 10.82 -11.35
N ASN A 209 2.23 11.10 -10.14
CA ASN A 209 3.24 10.29 -9.45
C ASN A 209 2.68 9.53 -8.23
N LEU A 210 1.37 9.60 -7.99
CA LEU A 210 0.73 8.88 -6.91
C LEU A 210 0.88 7.37 -7.12
N ILE A 211 1.36 6.68 -6.09
CA ILE A 211 1.42 5.23 -6.07
C ILE A 211 0.84 4.69 -4.76
N THR A 212 0.59 3.39 -4.71
CA THR A 212 0.25 2.64 -3.50
C THR A 212 1.37 1.64 -3.21
N VAL A 213 1.68 1.45 -1.92
CA VAL A 213 2.69 0.46 -1.49
C VAL A 213 2.16 -0.37 -0.32
N TYR A 214 1.84 -1.62 -0.61
CA TYR A 214 1.76 -2.78 0.30
C TYR A 214 1.01 -2.60 1.64
N ARG A 215 0.05 -1.68 1.73
CA ARG A 215 -0.77 -1.43 2.93
C ARG A 215 -2.29 -1.44 2.67
N PRO A 216 -2.86 -2.31 1.81
CA PRO A 216 -4.31 -2.38 1.66
C PRO A 216 -4.94 -3.03 2.89
N VAL A 217 -6.02 -2.45 3.40
CA VAL A 217 -6.85 -3.00 4.48
C VAL A 217 -8.34 -2.73 4.21
N GLY A 218 -9.22 -3.37 4.96
CA GLY A 218 -10.63 -2.97 5.04
C GLY A 218 -11.63 -3.72 4.13
N THR A 219 -11.14 -4.48 3.14
CA THR A 219 -11.97 -5.27 2.20
C THR A 219 -12.80 -6.39 2.84
N TRP A 220 -12.56 -6.67 4.13
CA TRP A 220 -13.37 -7.53 4.98
C TRP A 220 -13.39 -6.94 6.40
N ASN A 221 -14.16 -5.87 6.60
CA ASN A 221 -14.27 -5.21 7.90
C ASN A 221 -15.16 -5.97 8.87
N CYS A 222 -14.68 -6.18 10.10
CA CYS A 222 -15.55 -6.51 11.23
C CYS A 222 -16.36 -5.26 11.58
N GLN A 223 -17.67 -5.33 11.37
CA GLN A 223 -18.61 -4.33 11.84
C GLN A 223 -19.66 -5.03 12.68
N ASP A 224 -20.10 -4.39 13.76
CA ASP A 224 -21.26 -4.84 14.50
C ASP A 224 -22.51 -4.56 13.64
N GLU A 225 -23.35 -5.58 13.46
CA GLU A 225 -24.68 -5.41 12.86
C GLU A 225 -25.55 -4.63 13.85
N PHE A 226 -25.82 -3.36 13.56
CA PHE A 226 -26.81 -2.54 14.26
C PHE A 226 -27.94 -2.14 13.31
#